data_AF-A0A383A930-F1
#
_entry.id   AF-A0A383A930-F1
#
_cell.length_a   1.000
_cell.length_b   1.000
_cell.length_c   1.000
_cell.angle_alpha   90.00
_cell.angle_beta   90.00
_cell.angle_gamma   90.00
#
_symmetry.space_group_name_H-M   'P 1'
#
loop_
_entity.id
_entity.type
_entity.pdbx_description
1 polymer ?
#
loop_
_entity_poly.entity_id
_entity_poly.type
_entity_poly.pdbx_seq_one_letter_code
_entity_poly.pdbx_strand_id
1 'polypeptide(L)'
;MEIYADYNKEDKKLLGKYISPNSENSTFKGIPMSLYGKVTSLLPMKDRRIKFRGPSTATYTRPQSHMIKEFADTFAVYYDNKTILHLGRPGE
;
A
#
# COMPACT_ATOMS: atom_id res chain seq x y z
N MET A 1 13.94 8.89 -7.97
CA MET A 1 14.09 7.57 -8.58
C MET A 1 12.71 7.16 -9.05
N GLU A 2 12.58 6.83 -10.32
CA GLU A 2 11.32 6.33 -10.87
C GLU A 2 11.42 4.81 -11.01
N ILE A 3 10.35 4.12 -10.62
CA ILE A 3 10.22 2.68 -10.79
C ILE A 3 9.03 2.44 -11.70
N TYR A 4 9.30 1.81 -12.84
CA TYR A 4 8.28 1.39 -13.79
C TYR A 4 8.03 -0.10 -13.59
N ALA A 5 6.86 -0.42 -13.06
CA ALA A 5 6.46 -1.79 -12.82
C ALA A 5 5.55 -2.29 -13.95
N ASP A 6 6.13 -3.08 -14.86
CA ASP A 6 5.47 -3.67 -16.02
C ASP A 6 4.58 -4.86 -15.62
N TYR A 7 3.59 -4.61 -14.76
CA TYR A 7 2.65 -5.63 -14.31
C TYR A 7 1.65 -6.02 -15.42
N ASN A 8 1.06 -7.20 -15.31
CA ASN A 8 -0.05 -7.58 -16.18
C ASN A 8 -1.30 -6.71 -15.92
N LYS A 9 -2.28 -6.78 -16.83
CA LYS A 9 -3.51 -5.97 -16.78
C LYS A 9 -4.30 -6.17 -15.47
N GLU A 10 -4.35 -7.39 -14.95
CA GLU A 10 -5.11 -7.71 -13.74
C GLU A 10 -4.46 -7.14 -12.49
N ASP A 11 -3.14 -7.21 -12.38
CA ASP A 11 -2.40 -6.67 -11.25
C ASP A 11 -2.35 -5.13 -11.28
N LYS A 12 -2.23 -4.51 -12.47
CA LYS A 12 -2.43 -3.06 -12.65
C LYS A 12 -3.83 -2.64 -12.17
N LYS A 13 -4.87 -3.37 -12.59
CA LYS A 13 -6.26 -3.11 -12.18
C LYS A 13 -6.47 -3.30 -10.68
N LEU A 14 -5.84 -4.30 -10.07
CA LEU A 14 -5.89 -4.53 -8.63
C LEU A 14 -5.26 -3.37 -7.84
N LEU A 15 -4.01 -3.02 -8.16
CA LEU A 15 -3.28 -1.95 -7.47
C LEU A 15 -3.91 -0.58 -7.72
N GLY A 16 -4.44 -0.34 -8.92
CA GLY A 16 -5.14 0.88 -9.30
C GLY A 16 -6.32 1.23 -8.41
N LYS A 17 -7.05 0.23 -7.88
CA LYS A 17 -8.18 0.45 -6.95
C LYS A 17 -7.76 1.10 -5.63
N TYR A 18 -6.50 0.97 -5.26
CA TYR A 18 -6.00 1.40 -3.96
C TYR A 18 -5.04 2.58 -4.05
N ILE A 19 -4.85 3.17 -5.24
CA ILE A 19 -4.03 4.38 -5.41
C ILE A 19 -4.62 5.47 -4.51
N SER A 20 -3.74 6.09 -3.71
CA SER A 20 -4.14 7.21 -2.85
C SER A 20 -4.37 8.46 -3.69
N PRO A 21 -5.28 9.35 -3.28
CA PRO A 21 -5.42 10.65 -3.93
C PRO A 21 -4.13 11.48 -3.79
N ASN A 22 -3.89 12.38 -4.74
CA ASN A 22 -2.68 13.21 -4.79
C ASN A 22 -2.51 14.15 -3.56
N SER A 23 -3.57 14.35 -2.77
CA SER A 23 -3.53 15.12 -1.52
C SER A 23 -2.94 14.34 -0.33
N GLU A 24 -2.60 13.07 -0.50
CA GLU A 24 -2.09 12.20 0.55
C GLU A 24 -0.66 11.73 0.30
N ASN A 25 0.10 11.55 1.38
CA ASN A 25 1.49 11.08 1.31
C ASN A 25 1.61 9.56 1.08
N SER A 26 0.54 8.78 1.22
CA SER A 26 0.58 7.34 0.89
C SER A 26 0.54 7.14 -0.62
N THR A 27 1.18 6.09 -1.11
CA THR A 27 1.06 5.68 -2.52
C THR A 27 -0.19 4.82 -2.70
N PHE A 28 -0.41 3.87 -1.79
CA PHE A 28 -1.60 3.04 -1.75
C PHE A 28 -2.23 3.02 -0.36
N LYS A 29 -3.56 3.00 -0.27
CA LYS A 29 -4.27 2.99 1.02
C LYS A 29 -5.54 2.17 0.98
N GLY A 30 -6.00 1.75 2.16
CA GLY A 30 -7.26 1.01 2.32
C GLY A 30 -7.20 -0.40 1.72
N ILE A 31 -6.00 -0.98 1.57
CA ILE A 31 -5.83 -2.32 1.01
C ILE A 31 -6.23 -3.33 2.10
N PRO A 32 -7.19 -4.25 1.83
CA PRO A 32 -7.55 -5.30 2.79
C PRO A 32 -6.36 -6.18 3.19
N MET A 33 -6.29 -6.57 4.46
CA MET A 33 -5.23 -7.45 4.97
C MET A 33 -5.20 -8.82 4.28
N SER A 34 -6.33 -9.30 3.75
CA SER A 34 -6.41 -10.51 2.93
C SER A 34 -5.53 -10.45 1.67
N LEU A 35 -5.23 -9.25 1.16
CA LEU A 35 -4.38 -9.01 -0.01
C LEU A 35 -2.92 -8.72 0.35
N TYR A 36 -2.55 -8.74 1.63
CA TYR A 36 -1.22 -8.33 2.09
C TYR A 36 -0.10 -9.08 1.36
N GLY A 37 -0.17 -10.41 1.28
CA GLY A 37 0.84 -11.22 0.61
C GLY A 37 1.00 -10.85 -0.86
N LYS A 38 -0.12 -10.80 -1.59
CA LYS A 38 -0.13 -10.50 -3.04
C LYS A 38 0.39 -9.09 -3.34
N VAL A 39 -0.09 -8.08 -2.63
CA VAL A 39 0.30 -6.68 -2.92
C VAL A 39 1.76 -6.42 -2.52
N THR A 40 2.23 -6.98 -1.40
CA THR A 40 3.62 -6.78 -0.98
C THR A 40 4.64 -7.55 -1.81
N SER A 41 4.24 -8.64 -2.46
CA SER A 41 5.10 -9.36 -3.43
C SER A 41 5.18 -8.64 -4.78
N LEU A 42 4.10 -7.99 -5.21
CA LEU A 42 4.11 -7.21 -6.45
C LEU A 42 5.00 -5.98 -6.31
N LEU A 43 4.86 -5.25 -5.21
CA LEU A 43 5.47 -3.94 -5.01
C LEU A 43 6.98 -4.03 -4.68
N PRO A 44 7.82 -3.13 -5.21
CA PRO A 44 9.23 -3.00 -4.80
C PRO A 44 9.40 -2.87 -3.28
N MET A 45 10.43 -3.52 -2.72
CA MET A 45 10.72 -3.41 -1.29
C MET A 45 11.53 -2.16 -0.92
N LYS A 46 12.33 -1.64 -1.86
CA LYS A 46 13.20 -0.48 -1.65
C LYS A 46 12.37 0.76 -1.29
N ASP A 47 12.77 1.45 -0.23
CA ASP A 47 12.14 2.67 0.30
C ASP A 47 10.63 2.55 0.60
N ARG A 48 10.14 1.31 0.70
CA ARG A 48 8.74 1.00 0.97
C ARG A 48 8.50 0.92 2.46
N ARG A 49 7.57 1.73 2.96
CA ARG A 49 7.03 1.63 4.31
C ARG A 49 5.59 1.16 4.28
N ILE A 50 5.28 0.17 5.10
CA ILE A 50 3.91 -0.33 5.28
C ILE A 50 3.39 0.16 6.62
N LYS A 51 2.13 0.62 6.66
CA LYS A 51 1.43 0.92 7.90
C LYS A 51 0.08 0.22 7.96
N PHE A 52 -0.15 -0.50 9.06
CA PHE A 52 -1.40 -1.20 9.35
C PHE A 52 -2.47 -0.24 9.92
N ARG A 53 -3.74 -0.55 9.67
CA ARG A 53 -4.91 0.30 9.96
C ARG A 53 -6.14 -0.53 10.35
N GLY A 54 -6.92 0.00 11.27
CA GLY A 54 -8.16 -0.57 11.79
C GLY A 54 -8.56 0.12 13.10
N PRO A 55 -9.83 -0.02 13.53
CA PRO A 55 -10.33 0.55 14.78
C PRO A 55 -9.83 -0.25 15.99
N SER A 56 -10.01 0.31 17.19
CA SER A 56 -9.91 -0.49 18.41
C SER A 56 -11.06 -1.48 18.47
N THR A 57 -10.79 -2.67 18.99
CA THR A 57 -11.78 -3.73 19.23
C THR A 57 -11.96 -3.96 20.73
N ALA A 58 -12.92 -4.79 21.12
CA ALA A 58 -13.13 -5.16 22.53
C ALA A 58 -11.90 -5.84 23.17
N THR A 59 -11.07 -6.51 22.38
CA THR A 59 -9.88 -7.24 22.83
C THR A 59 -8.57 -6.52 22.54
N TYR A 60 -8.60 -5.42 21.77
CA TYR A 60 -7.41 -4.68 21.39
C TYR A 60 -7.67 -3.17 21.33
N THR A 61 -6.99 -2.43 22.20
CA THR A 61 -6.96 -0.97 22.16
C THR A 61 -5.77 -0.51 21.32
N ARG A 62 -6.05 0.16 20.19
CA ARG A 62 -5.00 0.64 19.29
C ARG A 62 -4.16 1.74 19.95
N PRO A 63 -2.82 1.59 20.03
CA PRO A 63 -1.93 2.67 20.40
C PRO A 63 -2.00 3.84 19.40
N GLN A 64 -1.85 5.06 19.87
CA GLN A 64 -1.87 6.25 19.01
C GLN A 64 -0.76 6.19 17.94
N SER A 65 0.42 5.67 18.31
CA SER A 65 1.62 5.67 17.48
C SER A 65 1.66 4.56 16.43
N HIS A 66 1.05 3.40 16.70
CA HIS A 66 1.16 2.23 15.82
C HIS A 66 0.02 1.24 16.01
N MET A 67 -0.08 0.28 15.09
CA MET A 67 -1.06 -0.80 15.15
C MET A 67 -0.36 -2.12 14.88
N ILE A 68 -0.70 -3.15 15.67
CA ILE A 68 -0.21 -4.52 15.46
C ILE A 68 -0.94 -5.13 14.25
N LYS A 69 -0.18 -5.83 13.40
CA LYS A 69 -0.67 -6.41 12.15
C LYS A 69 -1.87 -7.36 12.33
N GLU A 70 -1.87 -8.13 13.42
CA GLU A 70 -2.89 -9.14 13.73
C GLU A 70 -4.30 -8.56 13.86
N PHE A 71 -4.42 -7.34 14.38
CA PHE A 71 -5.72 -6.69 14.60
C PHE A 71 -6.13 -5.76 13.45
N ALA A 72 -5.36 -5.70 12.37
CA ALA A 72 -5.58 -4.76 11.28
C ALA A 72 -6.61 -5.26 10.27
N ASP A 73 -7.48 -4.37 9.80
CA ASP A 73 -8.41 -4.67 8.71
C ASP A 73 -7.77 -4.34 7.36
N THR A 74 -6.98 -3.26 7.33
CA THR A 74 -6.35 -2.74 6.12
C THR A 74 -4.91 -2.30 6.35
N PHE A 75 -4.19 -2.03 5.27
CA PHE A 75 -2.89 -1.40 5.31
C PHE A 75 -2.72 -0.35 4.22
N ALA A 76 -1.72 0.50 4.42
CA ALA A 76 -1.27 1.50 3.47
C ALA A 76 0.22 1.31 3.16
N VAL A 77 0.60 1.65 1.94
CA VAL A 77 1.96 1.59 1.44
C VAL A 77 2.42 3.01 1.11
N TYR A 78 3.61 3.35 1.57
CA TYR A 78 4.28 4.62 1.33
C TYR A 78 5.60 4.31 0.64
N TYR A 79 5.89 5.03 -0.45
CA TYR A 79 7.25 5.20 -0.90
C TYR A 79 7.78 6.55 -0.40
N ASP A 80 9.09 6.65 -0.17
CA ASP A 80 9.73 7.94 0.10
C ASP A 80 9.40 8.93 -1.04
N ASN A 81 9.29 10.22 -0.73
CA ASN A 81 8.97 11.28 -1.70
C ASN A 81 9.99 11.36 -2.84
N LYS A 82 11.16 10.74 -2.67
CA LYS A 82 12.19 10.60 -3.71
C LYS A 82 11.94 9.44 -4.66
N THR A 83 10.93 8.60 -4.41
CA THR A 83 10.63 7.39 -5.17
C THR A 83 9.21 7.46 -5.73
N ILE A 84 9.09 7.49 -7.05
CA ILE A 84 7.81 7.49 -7.76
C ILE A 84 7.61 6.11 -8.38
N LEU A 85 6.48 5.46 -8.09
CA LEU A 85 6.11 4.17 -8.64
C LEU A 85 5.04 4.34 -9.73
N HIS A 86 5.33 3.86 -10.93
CA HIS A 86 4.41 3.80 -12.05
C HIS A 86 3.96 2.35 -12.28
N LEU A 87 2.65 2.14 -12.42
CA LEU A 87 2.05 0.81 -12.69
C LEU A 87 2.05 0.49 -14.20
N GLY A 88 3.13 0.78 -14.90
CA GLY A 88 3.27 0.62 -16.35
C GLY A 88 4.12 1.72 -16.96
N ARG A 89 4.48 1.57 -18.23
CA ARG A 89 5.32 2.55 -18.95
C ARG A 89 4.51 3.77 -19.41
N PRO A 90 5.16 4.93 -19.57
CA PRO A 90 4.52 6.08 -20.21
C PRO A 90 4.10 5.70 -21.64
N GLY A 91 2.83 5.91 -21.98
CA GLY A 91 2.29 5.65 -23.32
C GLY A 91 1.66 4.26 -23.53
N GLU A 92 1.59 3.42 -22.51
CA GLU A 92 0.70 2.24 -22.45
C GLU A 92 -0.72 2.58 -21.98
#